data_AF-A0A1P8YM14-F1
#
_entry.id   AF-A0A1P8YM14-F1
#
_cell.length_a   1.000
_cell.length_b   1.000
_cell.length_c   1.000
_cell.angle_alpha   90.00
_cell.angle_beta   90.00
_cell.angle_gamma   90.00
#
_symmetry.space_group_name_H-M   'P 1'
#
loop_
_entity.id
_entity.type
_entity.pdbx_description
1 polymer ?
#
loop_
_entity_poly.entity_id
_entity_poly.type
_entity_poly.pdbx_seq_one_letter_code
_entity_poly.pdbx_strand_id
1 'polypeptide(L)' 'MPASPAVLATEVSEPIAIVGMGCRFPGRVASADELWSLVAEEVDAIGGFPIDRGWDIDAVFDPEPGW' A
#
# COMPACT_ATOMS: atom_id res chain seq x y z
N MET A 1 -33.54 17.52 22.91
CA MET A 1 -32.82 16.69 21.92
C MET A 1 -31.65 17.53 21.42
N PRO A 2 -30.38 17.17 21.65
CA PRO A 2 -29.30 17.88 20.96
C PRO A 2 -29.43 17.61 19.46
N ALA A 3 -29.27 18.63 18.63
CA ALA A 3 -29.34 18.50 17.19
C ALA A 3 -28.14 17.67 16.67
N SER A 4 -28.41 16.77 15.73
CA SER A 4 -27.37 16.00 15.04
C SER A 4 -26.50 16.94 14.18
N PRO A 5 -25.18 16.76 14.12
CA PRO A 5 -24.34 17.60 13.28
C PRO A 5 -24.74 17.44 11.81
N ALA A 6 -25.04 18.56 11.15
CA ALA A 6 -25.33 18.56 9.73
C ALA A 6 -24.03 18.28 8.95
N VAL A 7 -24.04 17.20 8.16
CA VAL A 7 -22.97 16.91 7.21
C VAL A 7 -23.05 17.98 6.11
N LEU A 8 -21.96 18.70 5.88
CA LEU A 8 -21.84 19.60 4.74
C LEU A 8 -21.84 18.74 3.47
N ALA A 9 -22.92 18.83 2.69
CA ALA A 9 -22.95 18.23 1.37
C ALA A 9 -22.01 19.01 0.46
N THR A 10 -20.82 18.47 0.22
CA THR A 10 -20.02 18.84 -0.96
C THR A 10 -20.83 18.45 -2.19
N GLU A 11 -20.79 19.23 -3.28
CA GLU A 11 -21.38 18.78 -4.55
C GLU A 11 -20.74 17.44 -4.92
N VAL A 12 -21.48 16.35 -4.72
CA VAL A 12 -20.97 15.01 -4.97
C VAL A 12 -20.92 14.87 -6.48
N SER A 13 -19.72 15.05 -7.03
CA SER A 13 -19.41 14.65 -8.40
C SER A 13 -19.84 13.19 -8.59
N GLU A 14 -20.24 12.81 -9.80
CA GLU A 14 -20.72 11.46 -10.09
C GLU A 14 -19.80 10.39 -9.46
N PRO A 15 -20.32 9.51 -8.57
CA PRO A 15 -19.50 8.52 -7.89
C PRO A 15 -18.83 7.56 -8.87
N ILE A 16 -17.53 7.36 -8.75
CA ILE A 16 -16.77 6.41 -9.57
C ILE A 16 -16.61 5.09 -8.83
N ALA A 17 -17.04 3.99 -9.45
CA ALA A 17 -16.90 2.65 -8.91
C ALA A 17 -15.55 2.02 -9.32
N ILE A 18 -14.84 1.45 -8.36
CA ILE A 18 -13.72 0.53 -8.62
C ILE A 18 -14.32 -0.87 -8.80
N VAL A 19 -14.35 -1.34 -10.04
CA VAL A 19 -14.99 -2.63 -10.40
C VAL A 19 -14.03 -3.82 -10.37
N GLY A 20 -12.73 -3.56 -10.17
CA GLY A 20 -11.71 -4.60 -10.08
C GLY A 20 -10.32 -4.02 -9.83
N MET A 21 -9.38 -4.89 -9.48
CA MET A 21 -7.98 -4.53 -9.22
C MET A 21 -7.04 -5.64 -9.70
N GLY A 22 -5.85 -5.25 -10.15
CA GLY A 22 -4.74 -6.17 -10.46
C GLY A 22 -3.51 -5.78 -9.66
N CYS A 23 -2.85 -6.74 -9.03
CA CYS A 23 -1.75 -6.44 -8.12
C CYS A 23 -0.64 -7.51 -8.07
N ARG A 24 0.56 -7.05 -7.70
CA ARG A 24 1.69 -7.85 -7.23
C ARG A 24 2.33 -7.08 -6.09
N PHE A 25 2.26 -7.63 -4.88
CA PHE A 25 2.80 -7.01 -3.67
C PHE A 25 3.95 -7.86 -3.07
N PRO A 26 4.73 -7.30 -2.14
CA PRO A 26 5.68 -8.07 -1.33
C PRO A 26 5.02 -9.27 -0.65
N GLY A 27 5.82 -10.26 -0.23
CA GLY A 27 5.29 -11.52 0.32
C GLY A 27 4.66 -12.47 -0.72
N ARG A 28 4.92 -12.25 -2.02
CA ARG A 28 4.40 -13.05 -3.16
C ARG A 28 2.88 -12.92 -3.38
N VAL A 29 2.26 -11.88 -2.84
CA VAL A 29 0.82 -11.61 -3.02
C VAL A 29 0.54 -11.21 -4.46
N ALA A 30 -0.43 -11.89 -5.08
CA ALA A 30 -0.77 -11.80 -6.50
C ALA A 30 -2.26 -11.52 -6.76
N SER A 31 -3.07 -11.33 -5.71
CA SER A 31 -4.50 -11.06 -5.79
C SER A 31 -4.98 -10.11 -4.69
N ALA A 32 -6.21 -9.60 -4.84
CA ALA A 32 -6.87 -8.76 -3.85
C ALA A 32 -7.15 -9.52 -2.54
N ASP A 33 -7.61 -10.77 -2.66
CA ASP A 33 -7.87 -11.64 -1.51
C ASP A 33 -6.60 -11.95 -0.72
N GLU A 34 -5.49 -12.24 -1.41
CA GLU A 34 -4.20 -12.49 -0.76
C GLU A 34 -3.65 -11.24 -0.07
N LEU A 35 -3.86 -10.04 -0.65
CA LEU A 35 -3.53 -8.79 0.04
C LEU A 35 -4.38 -8.65 1.32
N TRP A 36 -5.67 -8.96 1.24
CA TRP A 36 -6.57 -8.85 2.39
C TRP A 36 -6.15 -9.80 3.52
N SER A 37 -5.82 -11.05 3.19
CA SER A 37 -5.27 -12.01 4.17
C SER A 37 -3.99 -11.48 4.81
N LEU A 38 -3.04 -10.96 4.03
CA LEU A 38 -1.77 -10.41 4.55
C LEU A 38 -2.01 -9.31 5.59
N VAL A 39 -2.94 -8.39 5.32
CA VAL A 39 -3.27 -7.29 6.24
C VAL A 39 -4.01 -7.80 7.47
N ALA A 40 -5.00 -8.68 7.28
CA ALA A 40 -5.81 -9.21 8.37
C ALA A 40 -4.99 -10.07 9.34
N GLU A 41 -3.97 -10.77 8.83
CA GLU A 41 -3.04 -11.60 9.60
C GLU A 41 -1.82 -10.81 10.09
N GLU A 42 -1.74 -9.50 9.82
CA GLU A 42 -0.64 -8.61 10.20
C GLU A 42 0.75 -9.16 9.81
N VAL A 43 0.84 -9.78 8.64
CA VAL A 43 2.07 -10.45 8.19
C VAL A 43 3.14 -9.44 7.81
N ASP A 44 4.35 -9.59 8.37
CA ASP A 44 5.53 -8.84 7.95
C ASP A 44 5.98 -9.30 6.56
N ALA A 45 5.81 -8.41 5.58
CA ALA A 45 6.19 -8.63 4.19
C ALA A 45 7.51 -7.95 3.80
N ILE A 46 8.23 -7.35 4.76
CA ILE A 46 9.53 -6.72 4.51
C ILE A 46 10.55 -7.82 4.17
N GLY A 47 11.21 -7.65 3.03
CA GLY A 47 12.27 -8.54 2.57
C GLY A 47 13.63 -7.85 2.57
N GLY A 48 14.69 -8.65 2.50
CA GLY A 48 16.03 -8.13 2.24
C GLY A 48 16.12 -7.42 0.89
N PHE A 49 17.15 -6.59 0.74
CA PHE A 49 17.40 -5.89 -0.52
C PHE A 49 17.64 -6.89 -1.66
N PRO A 50 17.06 -6.68 -2.87
CA PRO A 50 17.22 -7.62 -3.97
C PRO A 50 18.68 -7.73 -4.43
N ILE A 51 19.24 -8.93 -4.42
CA ILE A 51 20.62 -9.23 -4.90
C ILE A 51 20.66 -9.70 -6.36
N ASP A 52 19.50 -9.99 -6.94
CA ASP A 52 19.32 -10.62 -8.25
C ASP A 52 18.94 -9.65 -9.37
N ARG A 53 19.00 -8.33 -9.10
CA ARG A 53 18.64 -7.27 -10.05
C ARG A 53 19.84 -6.59 -10.70
N GLY A 54 21.05 -7.07 -10.42
CA GLY A 54 22.30 -6.49 -10.95
C GLY A 54 22.67 -5.15 -10.32
N TRP A 55 22.22 -4.89 -9.10
CA TRP A 55 22.52 -3.67 -8.35
C TRP A 55 23.86 -3.80 -7.62
N ASP A 56 24.70 -2.77 -7.71
CA ASP A 56 25.90 -2.65 -6.88
C ASP A 56 25.51 -2.03 -5.54
N ILE A 57 25.21 -2.89 -4.57
CA ILE A 57 24.61 -2.51 -3.28
C ILE A 57 25.56 -1.62 -2.49
N ASP A 58 26.87 -1.92 -2.54
CA ASP A 58 27.89 -1.18 -1.80
C ASP A 58 28.05 0.25 -2.34
N ALA A 59 27.77 0.46 -3.64
CA ALA A 59 27.76 1.79 -4.25
C ALA A 59 26.44 2.57 -4.04
N VAL A 60 25.34 1.88 -3.71
CA VAL A 60 24.00 2.49 -3.58
C VAL A 60 23.66 2.86 -2.13
N PHE A 61 24.24 2.18 -1.15
CA PHE A 61 24.00 2.47 0.26
C PHE A 61 24.86 3.63 0.76
N ASP A 62 24.21 4.73 1.15
CA ASP A 62 24.83 5.82 1.91
C ASP A 62 24.38 5.72 3.38
N PRO A 63 25.30 5.49 4.34
CA PRO A 63 24.96 5.42 5.76
C PRO A 63 24.55 6.78 6.36
N GLU A 64 24.95 7.90 5.76
CA GLU A 64 24.59 9.24 6.24
C GLU A 64 23.27 9.68 5.57
N PRO A 65 22.19 9.92 6.34
CA PRO A 65 20.97 10.49 5.80
C PRO A 65 21.25 11.89 5.24
N GLY A 66 20.91 12.14 3.98
CA GLY A 66 21.10 13.46 3.36
C GLY A 66 20.17 14.51 3.97
N TRP A 67 20.66 15.26 4.96
CA TRP A 67 20.03 16.44 5.56
C TRP A 67 20.92 17.68 5.39
#